data_AF-A0A6L7KJE4-F1
#
_entry.id   AF-A0A6L7KJE4-F1
#
_cell.length_a   1.000
_cell.length_b   1.000
_cell.length_c   1.000
_cell.angle_alpha   90.00
_cell.angle_beta   90.00
_cell.angle_gamma   90.00
#
_symmetry.space_group_name_H-M   'P 1'
#
loop_
_entity.id
_entity.type
_entity.pdbx_description
1 polymer ?
#
loop_
_entity_poly.entity_id
_entity_poly.type
_entity_poly.pdbx_seq_one_letter_code
_entity_poly.pdbx_strand_id
1 'polypeptide(L)' 'MPIKLPSNLPAFQVLSREGVMVMDEELASHQDIRPLKIGLLNLMPKKI' A
#
# COMPACT_ATOMS: atom_id res chain seq x y z
N MET A 1 0.26 1.93 1.29
CA MET A 1 1.67 1.72 0.93
C MET A 1 2.25 0.72 1.93
N PRO A 2 3.02 -0.29 1.49
CA PRO A 2 3.67 -1.25 2.37
C PRO A 2 4.81 -0.60 3.18
N ILE A 3 5.18 -1.22 4.29
CA ILE A 3 6.34 -0.82 5.11
C ILE A 3 7.61 -1.34 4.44
N LYS A 4 8.56 -0.45 4.18
CA LYS A 4 9.89 -0.81 3.67
C LYS A 4 10.70 -1.50 4.77
N LEU A 5 11.09 -2.75 4.55
CA LEU A 5 11.81 -3.55 5.54
C LEU A 5 12.79 -4.49 4.81
N PRO A 6 14.08 -4.54 5.20
CA PRO A 6 15.03 -5.50 4.68
C PRO A 6 14.53 -6.96 4.81
N SER A 7 14.58 -7.71 3.72
CA SER A 7 14.14 -9.12 3.67
C SER A 7 14.96 -10.06 4.56
N ASN A 8 16.17 -9.67 4.93
CA ASN A 8 17.04 -10.43 5.84
C ASN A 8 16.71 -10.24 7.33
N LEU A 9 15.76 -9.36 7.68
CA LEU A 9 15.34 -9.19 9.08
C LEU A 9 14.35 -10.30 9.48
N PRO A 10 14.52 -10.92 10.66
CA PRO A 10 13.56 -11.91 11.19
C PRO A 10 12.13 -11.37 11.26
N ALA A 11 11.99 -10.07 11.54
CA ALA A 11 10.70 -9.38 11.60
C ALA A 11 9.94 -9.40 10.25
N PHE A 12 10.63 -9.54 9.12
CA PHE A 12 10.01 -9.55 7.80
C PHE A 12 9.01 -10.70 7.66
N GLN A 13 9.41 -11.91 8.06
CA GLN A 13 8.52 -13.07 7.99
C GLN A 13 7.41 -13.02 9.05
N VAL A 14 7.69 -12.48 10.23
CA VAL A 14 6.70 -12.34 11.31
C VAL A 14 5.59 -11.39 10.87
N LEU A 15 5.96 -10.18 10.44
CA LEU A 15 5.01 -9.16 10.01
C LEU A 15 4.23 -9.60 8.75
N SER A 16 4.90 -10.26 7.80
CA SER A 16 4.23 -10.79 6.61
C SER A 16 3.18 -11.86 6.96
N ARG A 17 3.41 -12.70 7.99
CA ARG A 17 2.45 -13.72 8.44
C ARG A 17 1.28 -13.11 9.21
N GLU A 18 1.49 -12.00 9.89
CA GLU A 18 0.46 -11.24 10.60
C GLU A 18 -0.43 -10.42 9.65
N GLY A 19 -0.18 -10.47 8.34
CA GLY A 19 -0.94 -9.71 7.34
C GLY A 19 -0.51 -8.25 7.21
N VAL A 20 0.60 -7.87 7.85
CA VAL A 20 1.21 -6.55 7.65
C VAL A 20 1.88 -6.54 6.27
N MET A 21 1.48 -5.58 5.44
CA MET A 21 2.10 -5.40 4.14
C MET A 21 3.52 -4.85 4.31
N VAL A 22 4.51 -5.72 4.19
CA VAL A 22 5.94 -5.39 4.16
C VAL A 22 6.50 -5.53 2.75
N MET A 23 7.52 -4.74 2.41
CA MET A 23 8.16 -4.73 1.10
C MET A 23 9.66 -4.58 1.24
N ASP A 24 10.41 -5.31 0.41
CA ASP A 24 11.86 -5.21 0.34
C ASP A 24 12.32 -3.83 -0.18
N GLU A 25 13.51 -3.44 0.20
CA GLU A 25 14.12 -2.15 -0.09
C GLU A 25 14.33 -1.89 -1.59
N GLU A 26 14.73 -2.92 -2.36
CA GLU A 26 14.86 -2.82 -3.81
C GLU A 26 13.49 -2.63 -4.47
N LEU A 27 12.51 -3.43 -4.08
CA LEU A 27 11.14 -3.35 -4.61
C LEU A 27 10.48 -1.99 -4.31
N ALA A 28 10.72 -1.43 -3.11
CA ALA A 28 10.21 -0.12 -2.73
C ALA A 28 10.77 1.01 -3.60
N SER A 29 12.03 0.90 -4.05
CA SER A 29 12.69 1.93 -4.87
C SER A 29 12.12 2.05 -6.28
N HIS A 30 11.51 0.98 -6.80
CA HIS A 30 10.93 0.92 -8.14
C HIS A 30 9.43 1.24 -8.17
N GLN A 31 8.85 1.71 -7.05
CA GLN A 31 7.45 2.05 -7.01
C GLN A 31 7.15 3.30 -7.83
N ASP A 32 6.45 3.13 -8.94
CA ASP A 32 5.89 4.22 -9.70
C ASP A 32 4.56 4.68 -9.08
N ILE A 33 4.66 5.65 -8.17
CA ILE A 33 3.50 6.25 -7.50
C ILE A 33 2.87 7.27 -8.44
N ARG A 34 1.67 6.95 -8.92
CA ARG A 34 0.90 7.81 -9.83
C ARG A 34 -0.36 8.39 -9.19
N PRO A 35 -0.83 9.58 -9.63
CA PRO A 35 -2.09 10.15 -9.16
C PRO A 35 -3.28 9.21 -9.37
N LEU A 36 -4.14 9.09 -8.35
CA LEU A 36 -5.40 8.38 -8.47
C LEU A 36 -6.43 9.24 -9.19
N LYS A 37 -7.10 8.68 -10.19
CA LYS A 37 -8.28 9.28 -10.83
C LYS A 37 -9.51 8.56 -10.31
N ILE A 38 -10.22 9.18 -9.38
CA ILE A 38 -11.41 8.61 -8.74
C ILE A 38 -12.64 9.28 -9.34
N GLY A 39 -13.51 8.51 -9.99
CA GLY A 39 -14.82 8.96 -10.43
C GLY A 39 -15.85 8.70 -9.33
N LEU A 40 -16.64 9.71 -8.99
CA LEU A 40 -17.75 9.58 -8.04
C LEU A 40 -19.06 10.00 -8.71
N LEU A 41 -19.91 9.02 -8.98
CA LEU A 41 -21.27 9.24 -9.46
C LEU A 41 -22.22 9.21 -8.27
N ASN A 42 -22.54 10.39 -7.73
CA ASN A 42 -23.52 10.52 -6.66
C ASN A 42 -24.91 10.80 -7.25
N LEU A 43 -25.82 9.83 -7.07
CA LEU A 43 -27.22 9.84 -7.53
C LEU A 43 -28.22 10.15 -6.41
N MET A 44 -27.75 10.59 -5.23
CA MET A 44 -28.66 10.93 -4.14
C MET A 44 -29.53 12.15 -4.46
N PRO A 45 -30.82 12.14 -4.06
CA PRO A 45 -31.80 13.16 -4.44
C PRO A 45 -31.61 14.53 -3.76
N LYS A 46 -30.74 14.66 -2.76
CA LYS A 46 -30.31 15.96 -2.22
C LYS A 46 -28.79 16.00 -2.13
N LYS A 47 -28.22 17.08 -2.66
CA LYS A 47 -26.78 17.40 -2.61
C LYS A 47 -26.48 18.72 -1.86
N ILE A 48 -27.44 19.21 -1.06
CA ILE A 48 -27.28 20.34 -0.14
C ILE A 48 -27.67 19.86 1.25
#